data_AF-A0A710GAP7-F1
#
_entry.id   AF-A0A710GAP7-F1
#
_cell.length_a   1.000
_cell.length_b   1.000
_cell.length_c   1.000
_cell.angle_alpha   90.00
_cell.angle_beta   90.00
_cell.angle_gamma   90.00
#
_symmetry.space_group_name_H-M   'P 1'
#
loop_
_entity.id
_entity.type
_entity.pdbx_description
1 polymer ?
#
loop_
_entity_poly.entity_id
_entity_poly.type
_entity_poly.pdbx_seq_one_letter_code
_entity_poly.pdbx_strand_id
1 'polypeptide(L)' 'MPEVIAFYRISGSFNYLMHTVFTDMNDYYSFYEKIILTNSSISGSASSFVLEQIKETNELPV' A
#
# COMPACT_ATOMS: atom_id res chain seq x y z
N MET A 1 2.22 -11.55 -2.14
CA MET A 1 2.42 -10.14 -2.49
C MET A 1 3.63 -9.65 -1.71
N PRO A 2 4.85 -10.02 -2.13
CA PRO A 2 6.10 -9.65 -1.44
C PRO A 2 6.30 -8.13 -1.34
N GLU A 3 5.73 -7.38 -2.29
CA GLU A 3 5.70 -5.92 -2.32
C GLU A 3 4.91 -5.29 -1.16
N VAL A 4 3.99 -6.02 -0.51
CA VAL A 4 3.19 -5.52 0.61
C VAL A 4 3.91 -5.77 1.92
N ILE A 5 4.45 -4.71 2.52
CA ILE A 5 5.21 -4.79 3.77
C ILE A 5 4.34 -4.56 5.01
N ALA A 6 3.19 -3.88 4.84
CA ALA A 6 2.17 -3.81 5.88
C ALA A 6 0.77 -3.66 5.29
N PHE A 7 -0.22 -4.21 6.00
CA PHE A 7 -1.62 -4.13 5.60
C PHE A 7 -2.51 -3.99 6.81
N TYR A 8 -3.29 -2.90 6.84
CA TYR A 8 -4.10 -2.54 7.99
C TYR A 8 -5.55 -2.36 7.58
N ARG A 9 -6.46 -2.82 8.42
CA ARG A 9 -7.84 -2.36 8.40
C ARG A 9 -7.91 -1.09 9.24
N ILE A 10 -8.41 -0.02 8.65
CA ILE A 10 -8.47 1.29 9.31
C ILE A 10 -9.92 1.76 9.44
N SER A 11 -10.18 2.56 10.47
CA SER A 11 -11.40 3.37 10.54
C SER A 11 -11.22 4.64 9.72
N GLY A 12 -12.24 5.07 8.97
CA GLY A 12 -12.21 6.32 8.22
C GLY A 12 -12.84 6.19 6.83
N SER A 13 -12.44 7.06 5.91
CA SER A 13 -12.95 7.11 4.53
C SER A 13 -12.54 5.91 3.68
N PHE A 14 -11.48 5.19 4.08
CA PHE A 14 -11.04 3.95 3.47
C PHE A 14 -11.17 2.81 4.46
N ASN A 15 -11.38 1.58 3.97
CA ASN A 15 -11.46 0.40 4.83
C ASN A 15 -10.10 -0.25 5.06
N TYR A 16 -9.17 -0.06 4.13
CA TYR A 16 -7.85 -0.67 4.16
C TYR A 16 -6.78 0.35 3.79
N LEU A 17 -5.63 0.23 4.44
CA LEU A 17 -4.38 0.91 4.10
C LEU A 17 -3.32 -0.13 3.84
N MET A 18 -2.62 0.01 2.72
CA MET A 18 -1.56 -0.90 2.30
C MET A 18 -0.25 -0.13 2.17
N HIS A 19 0.78 -0.59 2.87
CA HIS A 19 2.14 -0.08 2.72
C HIS A 19 2.89 -1.01 1.78
N THR A 20 3.29 -0.50 0.63
CA THR A 20 3.93 -1.28 -0.44
C THR A 20 5.23 -0.64 -0.91
N VAL A 21 6.22 -1.47 -1.24
CA VAL A 21 7.52 -1.05 -1.76
C VAL A 21 7.74 -1.67 -3.14
N PHE A 22 8.19 -0.85 -4.09
CA PHE A 22 8.49 -1.26 -5.46
C PHE A 22 9.88 -0.79 -5.85
N THR A 23 10.49 -1.45 -6.84
CA THR A 23 11.81 -1.04 -7.35
C THR A 23 11.71 0.19 -8.24
N ASP A 24 10.62 0.31 -9.00
CA ASP A 24 10.32 1.44 -9.86
C ASP A 24 8.79 1.65 -10.06
N MET A 25 8.43 2.62 -10.90
CA MET A 25 7.04 2.95 -11.20
C MET A 25 6.35 1.93 -12.12
N ASN A 26 7.10 1.18 -12.93
CA ASN A 26 6.52 0.15 -13.81
C ASN A 26 6.08 -1.07 -12.99
N ASP A 27 6.87 -1.46 -12.00
CA ASP A 27 6.51 -2.50 -11.03
C ASP A 27 5.25 -2.10 -10.24
N TYR A 28 5.20 -0.85 -9.77
CA TYR A 28 4.00 -0.30 -9.13
C TYR A 28 2.77 -0.37 -10.04
N TYR A 29 2.90 0.06 -11.31
CA TYR A 29 1.77 0.06 -12.24
C TYR A 29 1.29 -1.35 -12.55
N SER A 30 2.22 -2.29 -12.78
CA SER A 30 1.92 -3.71 -13.01
C SER A 30 1.17 -4.33 -11.83
N PHE A 31 1.59 -3.99 -10.61
CA PHE A 31 0.89 -4.40 -9.39
C PHE A 31 -0.51 -3.78 -9.30
N TYR A 32 -0.61 -2.48 -9.52
CA TYR A 32 -1.88 -1.73 -9.44
C TYR A 32 -2.90 -2.28 -10.44
N GLU A 33 -2.50 -2.48 -11.69
CA GLU A 33 -3.37 -3.07 -12.72
C GLU A 33 -3.80 -4.48 -12.33
N LYS A 34 -2.84 -5.34 -11.96
CA LYS A 34 -3.11 -6.75 -11.68
C LYS A 34 -3.99 -6.97 -10.47
N ILE A 35 -3.86 -6.17 -9.42
CA ILE A 35 -4.53 -6.40 -8.13
C ILE A 35 -5.71 -5.47 -7.92
N ILE A 36 -5.54 -4.18 -8.21
CA ILE A 36 -6.54 -3.18 -7.88
C ILE A 36 -7.60 -3.10 -8.98
N LEU A 37 -7.19 -3.03 -10.24
CA LEU A 37 -8.13 -2.86 -11.36
C LEU A 37 -8.89 -4.14 -11.72
N THR A 38 -8.29 -5.31 -11.56
CA THR A 38 -8.97 -6.60 -11.86
C THR A 38 -9.95 -7.03 -10.78
N ASN A 39 -9.83 -6.49 -9.56
CA ASN A 39 -10.64 -6.93 -8.44
C ASN A 39 -11.92 -6.10 -8.32
N SER A 40 -13.03 -6.66 -8.80
CA SER A 40 -14.36 -6.06 -8.76
C SER A 40 -14.89 -5.76 -7.35
N SER A 41 -14.26 -6.29 -6.29
CA SER A 41 -14.63 -5.99 -4.90
C SER A 41 -14.03 -4.68 -4.40
N ILE A 42 -13.12 -4.05 -5.15
CA ILE A 42 -12.50 -2.77 -4.78
C ILE A 42 -13.32 -1.64 -5.40
N SER A 43 -14.09 -0.94 -4.56
CA SER A 43 -14.96 0.15 -5.01
C SER A 43 -14.20 1.44 -5.36
N GLY A 44 -12.97 1.58 -4.90
CA GLY A 44 -12.11 2.73 -5.18
C GLY A 44 -10.79 2.64 -4.43
N SER A 45 -9.76 3.24 -5.00
CA SER A 45 -8.41 3.27 -4.44
C SER A 45 -7.82 4.68 -4.55
N ALA A 46 -7.04 5.06 -3.55
CA ALA A 46 -6.19 6.23 -3.60
C ALA A 46 -4.77 5.80 -3.20
N SER A 47 -3.78 6.23 -3.97
CA SER A 47 -2.37 5.93 -3.71
C SER A 47 -1.63 7.22 -3.39
N SER A 48 -0.65 7.14 -2.50
CA SER A 48 0.28 8.22 -2.18
C SER A 48 1.69 7.67 -2.17
N PHE A 49 2.65 8.48 -2.63
CA PHE A 49 4.05 8.10 -2.69
C PHE A 49 4.81 8.80 -1.56
N VAL A 50 5.62 8.02 -0.83
CA VAL A 50 6.50 8.54 0.22
C VAL A 50 7.67 9.24 -0.46
N LEU A 51 7.82 10.54 -0.21
CA LEU A 51 8.95 11.32 -0.75
C LEU A 51 10.22 11.15 0.09
N GLU A 52 10.05 11.04 1.41
CA GLU A 52 11.14 10.89 2.36
C GLU A 52 10.69 10.04 3.55
N GLN A 53 11.52 9.07 3.92
CA GLN A 53 11.31 8.24 5.10
C GLN A 53 12.04 8.86 6.29
N ILE A 54 11.28 9.54 7.16
CA ILE A 54 11.84 10.16 8.37
C ILE A 54 12.15 9.12 9.46
N LYS A 55 11.24 8.14 9.65
CA LYS A 55 11.37 7.07 10.64
C LYS A 55 10.53 5.87 10.25
N GLU A 56 11.09 4.68 10.35
CA GLU A 56 10.38 3.41 10.24
C GLU A 56 10.98 2.42 11.23
N THR A 57 10.18 1.89 12.14
CA THR A 57 10.59 0.86 13.11
C THR A 57 9.38 0.06 13.53
N ASN A 58 9.59 -1.25 13.75
CA ASN A 58 8.59 -2.15 14.34
C ASN A 58 8.87 -2.41 15.83
N GLU A 59 9.86 -1.73 16.41
CA GLU A 59 10.16 -1.84 17.83
C GLU A 59 9.05 -1.20 18.65
N LEU A 60 8.59 -1.93 19.66
CA LEU A 60 7.62 -1.41 20.61
C LEU A 60 8.35 -0.49 21.61
N PRO A 61 7.73 0.64 22.00
CA PRO A 61 8.25 1.45 23.09
C PRO A 61 7.96 0.74 24.41
N VAL A 62 8.89 -0.13 24.85
CA VAL A 62 8.88 -0.78 26.15
C VAL A 62 9.83 -0.09 27.12
#